data_AF-A0A2W0DNP0-F1
#
_entry.id   AF-A0A2W0DNP0-F1
#
_cell.length_a   1.000
_cell.length_b   1.000
_cell.length_c   1.000
_cell.angle_alpha   90.00
_cell.angle_beta   90.00
_cell.angle_gamma   90.00
#
_symmetry.space_group_name_H-M   'P 1'
#
loop_
_entity.id
_entity.type
_entity.pdbx_description
1 polymer ?
#
loop_
_entity_poly.entity_id
_entity_poly.type
_entity_poly.pdbx_seq_one_letter_code
_entity_poly.pdbx_strand_id
1 'polypeptide(L)'
;MGARDHEETTMARTTKTETTFTDEERAAMQEHAAEVKRARGTKGTKAEKAAADATAVEAKIAEMPQPDRGLAERIHRLALEVAPELAPKLWYGMPAYARDGKAVFFFQDAAKFKARYATLGFQDSAALDDGTFWPTSWAISPEFSEADEARVADLIRRAVG
;
A
#
# COMPACT_ATOMS: atom_id res chain seq x y z
N MET A 1 26.68 -61.14 -22.03
CA MET A 1 27.83 -60.35 -21.54
C MET A 1 27.38 -58.90 -21.47
N GLY A 2 27.48 -58.26 -20.30
CA GLY A 2 26.98 -56.89 -20.01
C GLY A 2 25.75 -56.96 -19.08
N ALA A 3 25.93 -57.23 -17.79
CA ALA A 3 26.30 -56.31 -16.70
C ALA A 3 25.07 -55.58 -16.13
N ARG A 4 24.93 -55.71 -14.81
CA ARG A 4 23.86 -55.23 -13.93
C ARG A 4 23.89 -53.70 -13.85
N ASP A 5 22.79 -53.07 -13.45
CA ASP A 5 22.74 -52.34 -12.17
C ASP A 5 21.30 -51.91 -11.84
N HIS A 6 20.92 -52.18 -10.59
CA HIS A 6 19.75 -51.60 -9.93
C HIS A 6 20.07 -50.14 -9.64
N GLU A 7 19.17 -49.20 -9.96
CA GLU A 7 19.10 -47.95 -9.21
C GLU A 7 17.66 -47.47 -9.09
N GLU A 8 17.12 -47.70 -7.89
CA GLU A 8 15.96 -47.01 -7.34
C GLU A 8 16.39 -45.56 -7.06
N THR A 9 15.87 -44.58 -7.79
CA THR A 9 16.00 -43.17 -7.45
C THR A 9 14.62 -42.58 -7.16
N THR A 10 14.24 -42.74 -5.90
CA THR A 10 13.70 -41.74 -4.97
C THR A 10 12.90 -40.57 -5.54
N MET A 11 11.61 -40.59 -5.20
CA MET A 11 10.66 -39.46 -5.21
C MET A 11 11.29 -38.16 -4.67
N ALA A 12 11.52 -37.17 -5.53
CA ALA A 12 11.73 -35.80 -5.10
C ALA A 12 10.37 -35.20 -4.68
N ARG A 13 10.07 -35.30 -3.38
CA ARG A 13 9.01 -34.55 -2.72
C ARG A 13 9.36 -33.06 -2.77
N THR A 14 8.84 -32.35 -3.76
CA THR A 14 8.83 -30.88 -3.74
C THR A 14 7.92 -30.45 -2.58
N THR A 15 8.56 -30.00 -1.51
CA THR A 15 7.93 -29.50 -0.29
C THR A 15 7.06 -28.30 -0.60
N LYS A 16 5.75 -28.52 -0.54
CA LYS A 16 4.73 -27.48 -0.44
C LYS A 16 4.75 -26.93 0.99
N THR A 17 5.31 -25.74 1.18
CA THR A 17 5.15 -24.95 2.42
C THR A 17 5.20 -23.46 2.09
N GLU A 18 4.18 -22.98 1.38
CA GLU A 18 3.83 -21.55 1.30
C GLU A 18 2.52 -21.33 2.05
N THR A 19 2.53 -21.60 3.36
CA THR A 19 1.34 -21.41 4.23
C THR A 19 1.62 -20.49 5.41
N THR A 20 2.74 -19.77 5.41
CA THR A 20 3.12 -18.86 6.48
C THR A 20 3.37 -17.49 5.87
N PHE A 21 2.62 -16.48 6.32
CA PHE A 21 2.82 -15.07 5.97
C PHE A 21 4.29 -14.67 6.10
N THR A 22 4.78 -13.81 5.20
CA THR A 22 6.12 -13.24 5.31
C THR A 22 6.23 -12.36 6.57
N ASP A 23 7.45 -12.02 6.98
CA ASP A 23 7.66 -11.12 8.12
C ASP A 23 7.02 -9.75 7.86
N GLU A 24 7.10 -9.28 6.62
CA GLU A 24 6.53 -8.02 6.16
C GLU A 24 4.99 -8.05 6.18
N GLU A 25 4.38 -9.14 5.70
CA GLU A 25 2.93 -9.33 5.76
C GLU A 25 2.45 -9.42 7.22
N ARG A 26 3.18 -10.12 8.09
CA ARG A 26 2.87 -10.18 9.52
C ARG A 26 2.98 -8.81 10.18
N ALA A 27 4.01 -8.03 9.86
CA ALA A 27 4.16 -6.67 10.37
C ALA A 27 3.00 -5.77 9.91
N ALA A 28 2.61 -5.86 8.62
CA ALA A 28 1.46 -5.15 8.08
C ALA A 28 0.14 -5.57 8.76
N MET A 29 -0.05 -6.86 9.05
CA MET A 29 -1.20 -7.35 9.82
C MET A 29 -1.20 -6.85 11.27
N GLN A 30 -0.03 -6.79 11.92
CA GLN A 30 0.09 -6.27 13.28
C GLN A 30 -0.18 -4.76 13.33
N GLU A 31 0.33 -3.99 12.36
CA GLU A 31 0.02 -2.57 12.22
C GLU A 31 -1.47 -2.36 11.98
N HIS A 32 -2.11 -3.16 11.11
CA HIS A 32 -3.55 -3.10 10.93
C HIS A 32 -4.33 -3.44 12.19
N ALA A 33 -3.91 -4.47 12.94
CA ALA A 33 -4.53 -4.79 14.23
C ALA A 33 -4.38 -3.64 15.24
N ALA A 34 -3.22 -2.98 15.25
CA ALA A 34 -2.96 -1.81 16.08
C ALA A 34 -3.81 -0.60 15.63
N GLU A 35 -3.95 -0.35 14.33
CA GLU A 35 -4.83 0.67 13.75
C GLU A 35 -6.28 0.44 14.16
N VAL A 36 -6.79 -0.78 14.00
CA VAL A 36 -8.16 -1.15 14.39
C VAL A 36 -8.36 -0.96 15.90
N LYS A 37 -7.37 -1.33 16.71
CA LYS A 37 -7.42 -1.13 18.17
C LYS A 37 -7.41 0.35 18.54
N ARG A 38 -6.58 1.17 17.89
CA ARG A 38 -6.56 2.63 18.07
C ARG A 38 -7.90 3.23 17.66
N ALA A 39 -8.41 2.91 16.49
CA ALA A 39 -9.71 3.41 16.01
C ALA A 39 -10.87 3.10 16.97
N ARG A 40 -10.87 1.92 17.59
CA ARG A 40 -11.86 1.51 18.61
C ARG A 40 -11.64 2.16 19.97
N GLY A 41 -10.39 2.40 20.37
CA GLY A 41 -10.02 2.94 21.68
C GLY A 41 -10.05 4.48 21.77
N THR A 42 -9.89 5.17 20.63
CA THR A 42 -9.89 6.64 20.59
C THR A 42 -11.30 7.17 20.87
N LYS A 43 -11.45 7.82 22.03
CA LYS A 43 -12.60 8.66 22.36
C LYS A 43 -12.39 10.04 21.73
N GLY A 44 -13.46 10.64 21.24
CA GLY A 44 -13.43 11.94 20.57
C GLY A 44 -14.46 12.05 19.46
N THR A 45 -14.69 13.28 19.02
CA THR A 45 -15.51 13.63 17.86
C THR A 45 -14.92 13.06 16.57
N LYS A 46 -15.72 13.00 15.50
CA LYS A 46 -15.26 12.58 14.17
C LYS A 46 -14.07 13.44 13.68
N ALA A 47 -14.09 14.73 13.98
CA ALA A 47 -13.03 15.66 13.60
C ALA A 47 -11.71 15.39 14.33
N GLU A 48 -11.75 15.15 15.65
CA GLU A 48 -10.55 14.83 16.42
C GLU A 48 -9.91 13.51 15.97
N LYS A 49 -10.74 12.51 15.62
CA LYS A 49 -10.26 11.24 15.06
C LYS A 49 -9.60 11.43 13.70
N ALA A 50 -10.23 12.19 12.81
CA ALA A 50 -9.67 12.49 11.50
C ALA A 50 -8.33 13.26 11.60
N ALA A 51 -8.22 14.21 12.53
CA ALA A 51 -6.98 14.93 12.78
C ALA A 51 -5.88 13.99 13.31
N ALA A 52 -6.20 13.10 14.24
CA ALA A 52 -5.25 12.11 14.75
C ALA A 52 -4.78 11.13 13.66
N ASP A 53 -5.69 10.67 12.79
CA ASP A 53 -5.35 9.81 11.65
C ASP A 53 -4.46 10.53 10.64
N ALA A 54 -4.73 11.81 10.36
CA ALA A 54 -3.87 12.65 9.51
C ALA A 54 -2.46 12.81 10.09
N THR A 55 -2.33 13.13 11.38
CA THR A 55 -1.03 13.19 12.05
C THR A 55 -0.31 11.83 12.02
N ALA A 56 -1.03 10.71 12.15
CA ALA A 56 -0.43 9.39 12.06
C ALA A 56 0.11 9.07 10.66
N VAL A 57 -0.56 9.53 9.60
CA VAL A 57 -0.05 9.44 8.22
C VAL A 57 1.23 10.26 8.05
N GLU A 58 1.22 11.52 8.48
CA GLU A 58 2.40 12.39 8.41
C GLU A 58 3.60 11.80 9.17
N ALA A 59 3.36 11.28 10.37
CA ALA A 59 4.39 10.61 11.17
C ALA A 59 4.94 9.37 10.46
N LYS A 60 4.07 8.55 9.85
CA LYS A 60 4.51 7.37 9.09
C LYS A 60 5.35 7.74 7.88
N ILE A 61 4.96 8.79 7.14
CA ILE A 61 5.73 9.31 6.02
C ILE A 61 7.12 9.77 6.49
N ALA A 62 7.20 10.48 7.62
CA ALA A 62 8.47 10.95 8.17
C ALA A 62 9.44 9.81 8.55
N GLU A 63 8.92 8.66 8.98
CA GLU A 63 9.70 7.45 9.31
C GLU A 63 10.29 6.73 8.08
N MET A 64 9.77 6.99 6.88
CA MET A 64 10.25 6.31 5.67
C MET A 64 11.69 6.73 5.33
N PRO A 65 12.53 5.80 4.85
CA PRO A 65 13.82 6.14 4.28
C PRO A 65 13.66 6.85 2.94
N GLN A 66 14.70 7.56 2.49
CA GLN A 66 14.75 8.01 1.09
C GLN A 66 15.06 6.81 0.17
N PRO A 67 14.50 6.77 -1.06
CA PRO A 67 13.69 7.82 -1.70
C PRO A 67 12.18 7.77 -1.36
N ASP A 68 11.72 6.72 -0.68
CA ASP A 68 10.28 6.49 -0.43
C ASP A 68 9.60 7.66 0.28
N ARG A 69 10.25 8.28 1.27
CA ARG A 69 9.71 9.45 1.96
C ARG A 69 9.37 10.59 1.02
N GLY A 70 10.31 10.99 0.16
CA GLY A 70 10.08 12.10 -0.77
C GLY A 70 8.96 11.81 -1.77
N LEU A 71 8.82 10.55 -2.17
CA LEU A 71 7.69 10.12 -3.01
C LEU A 71 6.36 10.20 -2.23
N ALA A 72 6.33 9.67 -1.01
CA ALA A 72 5.15 9.67 -0.15
C ALA A 72 4.66 11.09 0.19
N GLU A 73 5.57 12.02 0.49
CA GLU A 73 5.27 13.44 0.74
C GLU A 73 4.60 14.09 -0.48
N ARG A 74 5.11 13.81 -1.69
CA ARG A 74 4.55 14.36 -2.94
C ARG A 74 3.16 13.79 -3.21
N ILE A 75 2.96 12.49 -3.04
CA ILE A 75 1.65 11.85 -3.17
C ILE A 75 0.67 12.39 -2.12
N HIS A 76 1.12 12.58 -0.88
CA HIS A 76 0.30 13.13 0.20
C HIS A 76 -0.18 14.55 -0.09
N ARG A 77 0.71 15.43 -0.52
CA ARG A 77 0.34 16.77 -0.97
C ARG A 77 -0.69 16.72 -2.11
N LEU A 78 -0.45 15.91 -3.15
CA LEU A 78 -1.38 15.79 -4.27
C LEU A 78 -2.76 15.32 -3.81
N ALA A 79 -2.82 14.34 -2.91
CA ALA A 79 -4.07 13.85 -2.34
C ALA A 79 -4.87 14.96 -1.66
N LEU A 80 -4.22 15.75 -0.81
CA LEU A 80 -4.85 16.87 -0.10
C LEU A 80 -5.30 18.00 -1.04
N GLU A 81 -4.56 18.24 -2.12
CA GLU A 81 -4.86 19.30 -3.08
C GLU A 81 -6.02 18.93 -4.01
N VAL A 82 -6.06 17.70 -4.53
CA VAL A 82 -6.96 17.33 -5.63
C VAL A 82 -8.14 16.47 -5.19
N ALA A 83 -8.09 15.91 -3.98
CA ALA A 83 -9.14 15.10 -3.39
C ALA A 83 -9.31 15.40 -1.87
N PRO A 84 -9.59 16.66 -1.48
CA PRO A 84 -9.71 17.06 -0.08
C PRO A 84 -10.86 16.37 0.67
N GLU A 85 -11.80 15.74 -0.03
CA GLU A 85 -12.87 14.93 0.56
C GLU A 85 -12.39 13.56 1.07
N LEU A 86 -11.19 13.12 0.69
CA LEU A 86 -10.59 11.89 1.21
C LEU A 86 -9.85 12.16 2.51
N ALA A 87 -10.19 11.41 3.54
CA ALA A 87 -9.52 11.48 4.83
C ALA A 87 -8.22 10.66 4.78
N PRO A 88 -7.05 11.25 5.09
CA PRO A 88 -5.82 10.49 5.29
C PRO A 88 -5.96 9.53 6.48
N LYS A 89 -5.50 8.30 6.32
CA LYS A 89 -5.41 7.31 7.39
C LYS A 89 -4.29 6.31 7.11
N LEU A 90 -3.85 5.62 8.14
CA LEU A 90 -3.03 4.43 7.95
C LEU A 90 -3.91 3.23 7.55
N TRP A 91 -3.36 2.41 6.66
CA TRP A 91 -3.96 1.17 6.19
C TRP A 91 -2.86 0.13 6.01
N TYR A 92 -2.84 -0.89 6.87
CA TYR A 92 -1.76 -1.88 6.92
C TYR A 92 -0.36 -1.25 7.15
N GLY A 93 -0.36 -0.18 7.96
CA GLY A 93 0.81 0.63 8.28
C GLY A 93 1.24 1.57 7.17
N MET A 94 0.53 1.64 6.05
CA MET A 94 0.88 2.48 4.90
C MET A 94 -0.06 3.69 4.78
N PRO A 95 0.41 4.84 4.28
CA PRO A 95 -0.45 5.98 3.96
C PRO A 95 -1.58 5.59 2.99
N ALA A 96 -2.82 5.90 3.34
CA ALA A 96 -3.98 5.71 2.50
C ALA A 96 -4.95 6.88 2.62
N TYR A 97 -5.82 7.04 1.62
CA TYR A 97 -6.78 8.13 1.53
C TYR A 97 -8.17 7.54 1.33
N ALA A 98 -9.06 7.87 2.26
CA ALA A 98 -10.28 7.11 2.46
C ALA A 98 -11.54 7.96 2.36
N ARG A 99 -12.56 7.39 1.73
CA ARG A 99 -13.93 7.89 1.75
C ARG A 99 -14.75 7.00 2.67
N ASP A 100 -15.42 7.61 3.65
CA ASP A 100 -16.27 6.90 4.62
C ASP A 100 -15.55 5.72 5.30
N GLY A 101 -14.26 5.89 5.59
CA GLY A 101 -13.41 4.92 6.27
C GLY A 101 -12.83 3.81 5.39
N LYS A 102 -13.26 3.70 4.13
CA LYS A 102 -12.72 2.77 3.13
C LYS A 102 -11.61 3.44 2.33
N ALA A 103 -10.44 2.80 2.23
CA ALA A 103 -9.34 3.31 1.42
C ALA A 103 -9.74 3.32 -0.06
N VAL A 104 -9.54 4.46 -0.72
CA VAL A 104 -9.71 4.64 -2.18
C VAL A 104 -8.38 4.37 -2.88
N PHE A 105 -7.29 4.95 -2.36
CA PHE A 105 -5.95 4.64 -2.81
C PHE A 105 -4.94 4.71 -1.65
N PHE A 106 -3.76 4.16 -1.88
CA PHE A 106 -2.69 4.05 -0.89
C PHE A 106 -1.31 4.19 -1.54
N PHE A 107 -0.33 4.58 -0.72
CA PHE A 107 1.09 4.57 -1.07
C PHE A 107 1.80 3.50 -0.26
N GLN A 108 2.49 2.60 -0.94
CA GLN A 108 3.31 1.55 -0.33
C GLN A 108 4.79 1.86 -0.57
N ASP A 109 5.56 2.01 0.50
CA ASP A 109 7.00 2.22 0.39
C ASP A 109 7.73 0.94 -0.08
N ALA A 110 8.80 1.12 -0.87
CA ALA A 110 9.56 0.01 -1.41
C ALA A 110 10.38 -0.70 -0.32
N ALA A 111 10.97 0.08 0.59
CA ALA A 111 11.92 -0.41 1.58
C ALA A 111 11.32 -1.46 2.53
N LYS A 112 10.12 -1.22 3.07
CA LYS A 112 9.40 -2.13 3.98
C LYS A 112 9.11 -3.47 3.33
N PHE A 113 8.74 -3.45 2.05
CA PHE A 113 8.33 -4.65 1.31
C PHE A 113 9.45 -5.25 0.46
N LYS A 114 10.67 -4.71 0.55
CA LYS A 114 11.82 -5.11 -0.27
C LYS A 114 11.47 -5.12 -1.77
N ALA A 115 10.62 -4.19 -2.18
CA ALA A 115 10.17 -4.05 -3.56
C ALA A 115 11.19 -3.24 -4.36
N ARG A 116 11.17 -3.39 -5.69
CA ARG A 116 12.03 -2.61 -6.58
C ARG A 116 11.64 -1.13 -6.65
N TYR A 117 10.36 -0.83 -6.49
CA TYR A 117 9.77 0.50 -6.63
C TYR A 117 8.69 0.69 -5.56
N ALA A 118 8.43 1.95 -5.19
CA ALA A 118 7.25 2.29 -4.41
C ALA A 118 6.00 2.04 -5.26
N THR A 119 4.85 1.84 -4.61
CA THR A 119 3.60 1.55 -5.32
C THR A 119 2.51 2.55 -4.95
N LEU A 120 1.87 3.13 -5.96
CA LEU A 120 0.58 3.80 -5.82
C LEU A 120 -0.52 2.81 -6.23
N GLY A 121 -1.35 2.40 -5.29
CA GLY A 121 -2.40 1.41 -5.52
C GLY A 121 -3.79 1.98 -5.24
N PHE A 122 -4.80 1.49 -5.97
CA PHE A 122 -6.19 1.87 -5.88
C PHE A 122 -7.03 0.66 -5.49
N GLN A 123 -8.01 0.88 -4.64
CA GLN A 123 -8.92 -0.15 -4.12
C GLN A 123 -10.24 -0.17 -4.88
N ASP A 124 -11.06 -1.17 -4.60
CA ASP A 124 -12.41 -1.36 -5.17
C ASP A 124 -13.36 -0.17 -4.96
N SER A 125 -13.08 0.71 -4.01
CA SER A 125 -13.84 1.94 -3.79
C SER A 125 -13.46 3.12 -4.70
N ALA A 126 -12.42 2.97 -5.53
CA ALA A 126 -12.03 3.96 -6.52
C ALA A 126 -12.86 3.84 -7.82
N ALA A 127 -13.28 4.99 -8.37
CA ALA A 127 -14.01 5.08 -9.63
C ALA A 127 -13.09 5.00 -10.87
N LEU A 128 -12.20 3.99 -10.90
CA LEU A 128 -11.29 3.73 -12.02
C LEU A 128 -11.69 2.48 -12.84
N ASP A 129 -12.86 1.93 -12.57
CA ASP A 129 -13.43 0.70 -13.12
C ASP A 129 -14.08 0.87 -14.51
N ASP A 130 -13.48 1.72 -15.36
CA ASP A 130 -13.94 1.92 -16.73
C ASP A 130 -13.49 0.76 -17.64
N GLY A 131 -14.47 0.05 -18.20
CA GLY A 131 -14.26 -1.02 -19.18
C GLY A 131 -14.21 -2.43 -18.58
N THR A 132 -13.43 -3.32 -19.20
CA THR A 132 -13.31 -4.74 -18.79
C THR A 132 -11.94 -5.10 -18.22
N PHE A 133 -10.97 -4.18 -18.32
CA PHE A 133 -9.60 -4.37 -17.84
C PHE A 133 -8.94 -3.01 -17.65
N TRP A 134 -8.47 -2.72 -16.43
CA TRP A 134 -7.85 -1.45 -16.07
C TRP A 134 -6.72 -1.65 -15.05
N PRO A 135 -5.73 -0.74 -15.02
CA PRO A 135 -4.68 -0.77 -14.00
C PRO A 135 -5.25 -0.39 -12.62
N THR A 136 -4.82 -1.13 -11.59
CA THR A 136 -5.16 -0.85 -10.18
C THR A 136 -3.94 -0.45 -9.36
N SER A 137 -2.72 -0.54 -9.91
CA SER A 137 -1.51 -0.09 -9.26
C SER A 137 -0.44 0.33 -10.26
N TRP A 138 0.41 1.26 -9.81
CA TRP A 138 1.51 1.83 -10.58
C TRP A 138 2.79 1.82 -9.74
N ALA A 139 3.89 1.44 -10.37
CA ALA A 139 5.22 1.61 -9.80
C ALA A 139 5.64 3.08 -9.87
N ILE A 140 6.23 3.60 -8.79
CA ILE A 140 6.83 4.92 -8.72
C ILE A 140 8.34 4.75 -8.54
N SER A 141 9.11 5.23 -9.51
CA SER A 141 10.57 5.22 -9.44
C SER A 141 11.11 6.47 -8.73
N PRO A 142 12.37 6.45 -8.26
CA PRO A 142 12.99 7.61 -7.63
C PRO A 142 13.05 8.86 -8.54
N GLU A 143 13.00 8.69 -9.86
CA GLU A 143 13.04 9.76 -10.86
C GLU A 143 11.67 10.40 -11.14
N PHE A 144 10.67 10.16 -10.28
CA PHE A 144 9.31 10.72 -10.39
C PHE A 144 9.34 12.23 -10.66
N SER A 145 8.78 12.66 -11.79
CA SER A 145 8.86 14.04 -12.30
C SER A 145 7.59 14.85 -12.03
N GLU A 146 7.62 16.15 -12.32
CA GLU A 146 6.42 17.00 -12.27
C GLU A 146 5.35 16.58 -13.29
N ALA A 147 5.77 16.07 -14.45
CA ALA A 147 4.84 15.52 -15.43
C ALA A 147 4.16 14.26 -14.88
N ASP A 148 4.87 13.45 -14.10
CA ASP A 148 4.30 12.28 -13.43
C ASP A 148 3.32 12.69 -12.32
N GLU A 149 3.62 13.74 -11.55
CA GLU A 149 2.69 14.31 -10.58
C GLU A 149 1.38 14.74 -11.22
N ALA A 150 1.42 15.39 -12.38
CA ALA A 150 0.22 15.79 -13.10
C ALA A 150 -0.64 14.57 -13.51
N ARG A 151 0.01 13.47 -13.93
CA ARG A 151 -0.69 12.21 -14.24
C ARG A 151 -1.29 11.57 -12.99
N VAL A 152 -0.57 11.57 -11.87
CA VAL A 152 -1.09 11.06 -10.59
C VAL A 152 -2.26 11.91 -10.10
N ALA A 153 -2.17 13.23 -10.22
CA ALA A 153 -3.25 14.14 -9.86
C ALA A 153 -4.53 13.84 -10.66
N ASP A 154 -4.41 13.61 -11.97
CA ASP A 154 -5.54 13.18 -12.81
C ASP A 154 -6.12 11.83 -12.36
N LEU A 155 -5.25 10.84 -12.09
CA LEU A 155 -5.68 9.53 -11.59
C LEU A 155 -6.42 9.64 -10.26
N ILE A 156 -5.94 10.46 -9.32
CA ILE A 156 -6.60 10.68 -8.03
C ILE A 156 -7.97 11.34 -8.23
N ARG A 157 -8.07 12.38 -9.08
CA ARG A 157 -9.35 13.04 -9.38
C ARG A 157 -10.36 12.09 -10.01
N ARG A 158 -9.92 11.18 -10.87
CA ARG A 158 -10.80 10.17 -11.47
C ARG A 158 -11.22 9.12 -10.46
N ALA A 159 -10.30 8.71 -9.57
CA ALA A 159 -10.58 7.72 -8.55
C ALA A 159 -11.65 8.16 -7.54
N VAL A 160 -11.85 9.47 -7.35
CA VAL A 160 -12.92 9.99 -6.49
C VAL A 160 -14.29 10.04 -7.15
N GLY A 161 -14.37 9.92 -8.48
CA GLY A 161 -15.61 9.96 -9.25
C GLY A 161 -16.07 11.36 -9.62
#